data_AF-A0A496R0I2-F1
#
_entry.id   AF-A0A496R0I2-F1
#
_cell.length_a   1.000
_cell.length_b   1.000
_cell.length_c   1.000
_cell.angle_alpha   90.00
_cell.angle_beta   90.00
_cell.angle_gamma   90.00
#
_symmetry.space_group_name_H-M   'P 1'
#
loop_
_entity.id
_entity.type
_entity.pdbx_description
1 polymer ?
#
loop_
_entity_poly.entity_id
_entity_poly.type
_entity_poly.pdbx_seq_one_letter_code
_entity_poly.pdbx_strand_id
1 'polypeptide(L)'
;MNFTDSLLELWKTTGIYGFLQAGGWGNIVMISVGLLLLWLAMKKGFEPLLLIPIGFGAILSNIPFAEIASHTVRMVGGDGHVYVDAFGGFIGQFYEMGIASGLFPLLIFMGVGAMTDFGPLLANPKTLLLGAAAQFGIFFALFGTVLLERIPGFSFVTAPDGTALADSILHVAGSIGIIGGADGPTAIFTTARLAPNYLGPIAVAAYSYMALVPIIQPPIMKALTTKAERQIKMEQLRHVSKVEKIIFPIVVLVLCILLLPSATPLIGMLMFGNILKESLVTDRLSTTAQNALMNTVTIMLGLAVGSKMSADVFLNLTTLGILALGLVAFMIGTSMGVLLAKLMNKISPEHPINPLIGAAGVSAVPMAARVANKVGLEENPNNYLLMHAMGPNVAGVIGSAVAAGVLMALVPILGG
;
A
#
# COMPACT_ATOMS: atom_id res chain seq x y z
N MET A 1 -35.80 -1.62 39.04
CA MET A 1 -35.73 -2.67 38.00
C MET A 1 -35.94 -4.01 38.66
N ASN A 2 -36.87 -4.83 38.16
CA ASN A 2 -36.99 -6.20 38.63
C ASN A 2 -35.80 -7.02 38.12
N PHE A 3 -35.44 -8.08 38.83
CA PHE A 3 -34.33 -8.98 38.45
C PHE A 3 -34.47 -9.52 37.01
N THR A 4 -35.70 -9.77 36.58
CA THR A 4 -36.06 -10.15 35.22
C THR A 4 -35.75 -9.07 34.18
N ASP A 5 -35.95 -7.80 34.53
CA ASP A 5 -35.62 -6.66 33.65
C ASP A 5 -34.10 -6.52 33.50
N SER A 6 -33.35 -6.70 34.59
CA SER A 6 -31.89 -6.71 34.57
C SER A 6 -31.31 -7.85 33.71
N LEU A 7 -31.91 -9.05 33.77
CA LEU A 7 -31.50 -10.17 32.91
C LEU A 7 -31.81 -9.91 31.43
N LEU A 8 -32.96 -9.28 31.15
CA LEU A 8 -33.33 -8.91 29.78
C LEU A 8 -32.41 -7.84 29.21
N GLU A 9 -32.02 -6.84 30.01
CA GLU A 9 -31.00 -5.87 29.61
C GLU A 9 -29.63 -6.51 29.40
N LEU A 10 -29.21 -7.40 30.30
CA LEU A 10 -27.95 -8.12 30.13
C LEU A 10 -27.94 -8.91 28.81
N TRP A 11 -29.03 -9.62 28.49
CA TRP A 11 -29.18 -10.31 27.21
C TRP A 11 -29.01 -9.35 26.03
N LYS A 12 -29.63 -8.16 26.08
CA LYS A 12 -29.52 -7.13 25.03
C LYS A 12 -28.10 -6.58 24.86
N THR A 13 -27.25 -6.66 25.88
CA THR A 13 -25.84 -6.26 25.78
C THR A 13 -24.91 -7.37 25.27
N THR A 14 -25.41 -8.60 25.08
CA THR A 14 -24.58 -9.71 24.59
C THR A 14 -24.26 -9.59 23.10
N GLY A 15 -23.06 -10.03 22.71
CA GLY A 15 -22.68 -10.11 21.30
C GLY A 15 -23.61 -11.02 20.48
N ILE A 16 -24.16 -12.08 21.09
CA ILE A 16 -25.16 -12.98 20.45
C ILE A 16 -26.38 -12.18 20.02
N TYR A 17 -26.91 -11.34 20.91
CA TYR A 17 -28.03 -10.47 20.58
C TYR A 17 -27.65 -9.48 19.47
N GLY A 18 -26.46 -8.89 19.52
CA GLY A 18 -25.97 -7.97 18.48
C GLY A 18 -25.85 -8.61 17.09
N PHE A 19 -25.43 -9.88 17.00
CA PHE A 19 -25.40 -10.61 15.73
C PHE A 19 -26.80 -10.94 15.19
N LEU A 20 -27.79 -11.09 16.06
CA LEU A 20 -29.18 -11.35 15.69
C LEU A 20 -29.96 -10.08 15.32
N GLN A 21 -29.39 -8.89 15.55
CA GLN A 21 -29.99 -7.62 15.13
C GLN A 21 -29.88 -7.41 13.61
N ALA A 22 -30.69 -6.48 13.10
CA ALA A 22 -30.63 -6.04 11.71
C ALA A 22 -29.21 -5.53 11.39
N GLY A 23 -28.56 -6.13 10.39
CA GLY A 23 -27.17 -5.83 10.00
C GLY A 23 -26.09 -6.74 10.63
N GLY A 24 -26.41 -7.49 11.69
CA GLY A 24 -25.45 -8.37 12.37
C GLY A 24 -24.90 -9.52 11.51
N TRP A 25 -25.62 -9.90 10.44
CA TRP A 25 -25.12 -10.86 9.45
C TRP A 25 -23.86 -10.36 8.73
N GLY A 26 -23.75 -9.05 8.47
CA GLY A 26 -22.59 -8.44 7.84
C GLY A 26 -21.34 -8.59 8.72
N ASN A 27 -21.50 -8.39 10.03
CA ASN A 27 -20.44 -8.59 11.01
C ASN A 27 -19.93 -10.05 10.98
N ILE A 28 -20.82 -11.04 10.87
CA ILE A 28 -20.44 -12.46 10.75
C ILE A 28 -19.64 -12.71 9.47
N VAL A 29 -20.07 -12.13 8.34
CA VAL A 29 -19.34 -12.23 7.07
C VAL A 29 -17.94 -11.64 7.21
N MET A 30 -17.80 -10.46 7.82
CA MET A 30 -16.50 -9.81 7.98
C MET A 30 -15.59 -10.52 8.99
N ILE A 31 -16.12 -11.10 10.06
CA ILE A 31 -15.37 -11.99 10.95
C ILE A 31 -14.87 -13.21 10.16
N SER A 32 -15.69 -13.78 9.29
CA SER A 32 -15.30 -14.89 8.43
C SER A 32 -14.18 -14.50 7.44
N VAL A 33 -14.24 -13.28 6.88
CA VAL A 33 -13.15 -12.72 6.06
C VAL A 33 -11.88 -12.54 6.89
N GLY A 34 -11.98 -12.02 8.12
CA GLY A 34 -10.83 -11.91 9.03
C GLY A 34 -10.19 -13.26 9.33
N LEU A 35 -10.99 -14.29 9.60
CA LEU A 35 -10.52 -15.67 9.79
C LEU A 35 -9.87 -16.24 8.52
N LEU A 36 -10.41 -15.94 7.33
CA LEU A 36 -9.80 -16.32 6.06
C LEU A 36 -8.42 -15.68 5.87
N LEU A 37 -8.27 -14.39 6.21
CA LEU A 37 -6.98 -13.68 6.16
C LEU A 37 -5.97 -14.32 7.12
N LEU A 38 -6.39 -14.65 8.34
CA LEU A 38 -5.56 -15.37 9.31
C LEU A 38 -5.12 -16.76 8.78
N TRP A 39 -6.03 -17.49 8.14
CA TRP A 39 -5.71 -18.78 7.52
C TRP A 39 -4.73 -18.65 6.36
N LEU A 40 -4.91 -17.66 5.48
CA LEU A 40 -3.98 -17.38 4.38
C LEU A 40 -2.57 -17.06 4.92
N ALA A 41 -2.50 -16.27 5.98
CA ALA A 41 -1.25 -15.89 6.63
C ALA A 41 -0.53 -17.10 7.26
N MET A 42 -1.23 -17.86 8.11
CA MET A 42 -0.64 -18.94 8.89
C MET A 42 -0.40 -20.21 8.07
N LYS A 43 -1.33 -20.60 7.18
CA LYS A 43 -1.24 -21.87 6.45
C LYS A 43 -0.48 -21.73 5.14
N LYS A 44 -0.64 -20.62 4.42
CA LYS A 44 0.00 -20.39 3.12
C LYS A 44 1.20 -19.46 3.18
N GLY A 45 1.48 -18.85 4.33
CA GLY A 45 2.64 -17.98 4.52
C GLY A 45 2.56 -16.67 3.73
N PHE A 46 1.35 -16.23 3.37
CA PHE A 46 1.17 -14.97 2.64
C PHE A 46 1.31 -13.78 3.59
N GLU A 47 2.42 -13.03 3.42
CA GLU A 47 2.77 -11.81 4.18
C GLU A 47 2.28 -11.80 5.64
N PRO A 48 2.68 -12.79 6.46
CA PRO A 48 2.11 -12.99 7.78
C PRO A 48 2.32 -11.79 8.72
N LEU A 49 3.39 -11.00 8.50
CA LEU A 49 3.69 -9.81 9.29
C LEU A 49 2.59 -8.73 9.18
N LEU A 50 1.88 -8.67 8.05
CA LEU A 50 0.81 -7.71 7.80
C LEU A 50 -0.56 -8.36 7.88
N LEU A 51 -0.71 -9.54 7.28
CA LEU A 51 -2.01 -10.18 7.11
C LEU A 51 -2.59 -10.70 8.43
N ILE A 52 -1.74 -11.06 9.41
CA ILE A 52 -2.19 -11.45 10.76
C ILE A 52 -2.79 -10.25 11.51
N PRO A 53 -2.07 -9.12 11.70
CA PRO A 53 -2.66 -7.94 12.32
C PRO A 53 -3.93 -7.42 11.63
N ILE A 54 -3.96 -7.43 10.28
CA ILE A 54 -5.14 -6.97 9.51
C ILE A 54 -6.33 -7.90 9.75
N GLY A 55 -6.13 -9.22 9.61
CA GLY A 55 -7.20 -10.20 9.83
C GLY A 55 -7.72 -10.17 11.26
N PHE A 56 -6.85 -10.01 12.24
CA PHE A 56 -7.24 -9.89 13.64
C PHE A 56 -7.97 -8.57 13.93
N GLY A 57 -7.50 -7.45 13.36
CA GLY A 57 -8.19 -6.16 13.43
C GLY A 57 -9.59 -6.23 12.82
N ALA A 58 -9.75 -6.92 11.69
CA ALA A 58 -11.06 -7.14 11.06
C ALA A 58 -12.01 -7.93 11.98
N ILE A 59 -11.53 -8.97 12.66
CA ILE A 59 -12.33 -9.72 13.63
C ILE A 59 -12.78 -8.80 14.78
N LEU A 60 -11.84 -8.10 15.42
CA LEU A 60 -12.12 -7.23 16.57
C LEU A 60 -13.10 -6.10 16.23
N SER A 61 -13.02 -5.57 15.02
CA SER A 61 -13.81 -4.42 14.59
C SER A 61 -15.25 -4.77 14.24
N ASN A 62 -15.55 -6.06 14.09
CA ASN A 62 -16.87 -6.56 13.80
C ASN A 62 -17.53 -7.23 15.01
N ILE A 63 -16.94 -7.16 16.21
CA ILE A 63 -17.59 -7.61 17.45
C ILE A 63 -18.70 -6.61 17.82
N PRO A 64 -19.98 -7.01 17.86
CA PRO A 64 -21.09 -6.12 18.19
C PRO A 64 -20.93 -5.51 19.59
N PHE A 65 -21.33 -4.25 19.74
CA PHE A 65 -21.33 -3.47 21.00
C PHE A 65 -19.96 -3.23 21.65
N ALA A 66 -18.87 -3.78 21.10
CA ALA A 66 -17.55 -3.65 21.71
C ALA A 66 -16.87 -2.30 21.42
N GLU A 67 -17.30 -1.59 20.38
CA GLU A 67 -16.79 -0.27 19.96
C GLU A 67 -15.26 -0.16 19.84
N ILE A 68 -14.57 -1.29 19.62
CA ILE A 68 -13.10 -1.37 19.61
C ILE A 68 -12.48 -0.50 18.51
N ALA A 69 -13.19 -0.38 17.39
CA ALA A 69 -12.81 0.39 16.22
C ALA A 69 -13.48 1.77 16.14
N SER A 70 -14.25 2.18 17.16
CA SER A 70 -14.97 3.45 17.15
C SER A 70 -14.01 4.63 17.07
N HIS A 71 -14.42 5.68 16.37
CA HIS A 71 -13.67 6.93 16.27
C HIS A 71 -13.92 7.83 17.47
N THR A 72 -12.94 8.67 17.78
CA THR A 72 -13.06 9.70 18.80
C THR A 72 -14.12 10.71 18.37
N VAL A 73 -15.18 10.84 19.17
CA VAL A 73 -16.24 11.82 18.92
C VAL A 73 -15.78 13.17 19.44
N ARG A 74 -15.70 14.14 18.53
CA ARG A 74 -15.34 15.53 18.84
C ARG A 74 -16.55 16.42 18.61
N MET A 75 -16.86 17.25 19.59
CA MET A 75 -17.95 18.23 19.50
C MET A 75 -17.38 19.65 19.53
N VAL A 76 -17.99 20.54 18.75
CA VAL A 76 -17.67 21.97 18.78
C VAL A 76 -18.63 22.62 19.77
N GLY A 77 -18.10 23.13 20.88
CA GLY A 77 -18.85 23.90 21.86
C GLY A 77 -19.35 25.22 21.27
N GLY A 78 -20.36 25.82 21.90
CA GLY A 78 -20.93 27.10 21.47
C GLY A 78 -19.94 28.29 21.52
N ASP A 79 -18.79 28.10 22.16
CA ASP A 79 -17.64 29.00 22.22
C ASP A 79 -16.62 28.79 21.09
N GLY A 80 -16.87 27.83 20.20
CA GLY A 80 -15.97 27.46 19.10
C GLY A 80 -14.82 26.55 19.52
N HIS A 81 -14.74 26.13 20.80
CA HIS A 81 -13.74 25.18 21.26
C HIS A 81 -14.15 23.73 20.94
N VAL A 82 -13.19 22.92 20.49
CA VAL A 82 -13.42 21.50 20.20
C VAL A 82 -13.18 20.70 21.47
N TYR A 83 -14.22 20.04 21.96
CA TYR A 83 -14.17 19.13 23.10
C TYR A 83 -14.21 17.68 22.62
N VAL A 84 -13.44 16.82 23.29
CA VAL A 84 -13.56 15.37 23.10
C VAL A 84 -14.71 14.90 23.99
N ASP A 85 -15.78 14.43 23.35
CA ASP A 85 -16.98 13.94 24.04
C ASP A 85 -16.78 12.49 24.50
N ALA A 86 -16.25 11.65 23.60
CA ALA A 86 -15.87 10.28 23.89
C ALA A 86 -14.59 9.90 23.15
N PHE A 87 -13.65 9.27 23.86
CA PHE A 87 -12.50 8.64 23.23
C PHE A 87 -12.95 7.41 22.45
N GLY A 88 -12.46 7.28 21.22
CA GLY A 88 -12.70 6.09 20.40
C GLY A 88 -12.05 4.84 21.01
N GLY A 89 -12.46 3.66 20.53
CA GLY A 89 -11.83 2.40 20.89
C GLY A 89 -10.33 2.38 20.54
N PHE A 90 -9.57 1.49 21.18
CA PHE A 90 -8.11 1.52 21.08
C PHE A 90 -7.58 1.36 19.64
N ILE A 91 -8.28 0.59 18.78
CA ILE A 91 -7.90 0.47 17.36
C ILE A 91 -8.26 1.74 16.60
N GLY A 92 -9.40 2.37 16.92
CA GLY A 92 -9.78 3.67 16.38
C GLY A 92 -8.73 4.76 16.69
N GLN A 93 -8.15 4.72 17.89
CA GLN A 93 -7.04 5.61 18.26
C GLN A 93 -5.77 5.35 17.45
N PHE A 94 -5.42 4.09 17.17
CA PHE A 94 -4.30 3.78 16.26
C PHE A 94 -4.53 4.31 14.84
N TYR A 95 -5.77 4.22 14.35
CA TYR A 95 -6.14 4.78 13.06
C TYR A 95 -5.96 6.31 13.05
N GLU A 96 -6.50 7.01 14.04
CA GLU A 96 -6.42 8.48 14.11
C GLU A 96 -4.98 8.98 14.28
N MET A 97 -4.25 8.40 15.24
CA MET A 97 -2.87 8.79 15.55
C MET A 97 -1.91 8.47 14.40
N GLY A 98 -2.13 7.36 13.68
CA GLY A 98 -1.16 6.81 12.75
C GLY A 98 -1.52 6.92 11.27
N ILE A 99 -2.72 6.47 10.90
CA ILE A 99 -3.15 6.38 9.50
C ILE A 99 -3.72 7.72 9.03
N ALA A 100 -4.70 8.27 9.76
CA ALA A 100 -5.36 9.53 9.41
C ALA A 100 -4.40 10.72 9.47
N SER A 101 -3.50 10.74 10.45
CA SER A 101 -2.44 11.75 10.54
C SER A 101 -1.35 11.62 9.45
N GLY A 102 -1.25 10.46 8.81
CA GLY A 102 -0.18 10.11 7.87
C GLY A 102 1.17 9.77 8.53
N LEU A 103 1.23 9.65 9.86
CA LEU A 103 2.48 9.36 10.59
C LEU A 103 3.01 7.95 10.35
N PHE A 104 2.16 6.92 10.42
CA PHE A 104 2.60 5.52 10.24
C PHE A 104 3.21 5.26 8.86
N PRO A 105 2.61 5.74 7.74
CA PRO A 105 3.26 5.65 6.44
C PRO A 105 4.69 6.20 6.41
N LEU A 106 4.90 7.40 6.98
CA LEU A 106 6.21 8.04 7.01
C LEU A 106 7.25 7.24 7.80
N LEU A 107 6.85 6.68 8.95
CA LEU A 107 7.71 5.82 9.75
C LEU A 107 8.04 4.50 9.04
N ILE A 108 7.07 3.92 8.31
CA ILE A 108 7.33 2.74 7.46
C ILE A 108 8.32 3.10 6.36
N PHE A 109 8.14 4.23 5.67
CA PHE A 109 9.07 4.70 4.64
C PHE A 109 10.50 4.86 5.16
N MET A 110 10.65 5.38 6.37
CA MET A 110 11.96 5.47 7.03
C MET A 110 12.59 4.09 7.25
N GLY A 111 11.85 3.11 7.79
CA GLY A 111 12.41 1.78 7.97
C GLY A 111 12.66 1.04 6.64
N VAL A 112 11.82 1.25 5.60
CA VAL A 112 12.08 0.74 4.24
C VAL A 112 13.39 1.34 3.71
N GLY A 113 13.61 2.64 3.89
CA GLY A 113 14.86 3.31 3.53
C GLY A 113 16.07 2.71 4.25
N ALA A 114 15.94 2.41 5.54
CA ALA A 114 16.99 1.79 6.35
C ALA A 114 17.27 0.32 6.00
N MET A 115 16.29 -0.42 5.47
CA MET A 115 16.49 -1.80 4.99
C MET A 115 17.08 -1.87 3.58
N THR A 116 16.69 -0.91 2.73
CA THR A 116 16.94 -0.98 1.29
C THR A 116 18.41 -0.79 0.95
N ASP A 117 18.97 -1.64 0.09
CA ASP A 117 20.27 -1.40 -0.54
C ASP A 117 20.03 -0.74 -1.91
N PHE A 118 20.51 0.49 -2.06
CA PHE A 118 20.42 1.26 -3.31
C PHE A 118 21.60 0.98 -4.25
N GLY A 119 22.57 0.17 -3.82
CA GLY A 119 23.70 -0.27 -4.64
C GLY A 119 23.28 -0.83 -6.00
N PRO A 120 22.30 -1.76 -6.08
CA PRO A 120 21.83 -2.26 -7.36
C PRO A 120 21.23 -1.21 -8.30
N LEU A 121 20.50 -0.24 -7.74
CA LEU A 121 19.91 0.86 -8.50
C LEU A 121 20.99 1.79 -9.06
N LEU A 122 21.94 2.17 -8.21
CA LEU A 122 23.08 3.00 -8.57
C LEU A 122 23.96 2.30 -9.62
N ALA A 123 24.20 0.99 -9.44
CA ALA A 123 25.04 0.22 -10.34
C ALA A 123 24.50 0.18 -11.78
N ASN A 124 23.18 0.09 -11.96
CA ASN A 124 22.54 0.18 -13.28
C ASN A 124 21.35 1.16 -13.26
N PRO A 125 21.61 2.48 -13.44
CA PRO A 125 20.58 3.51 -13.37
C PRO A 125 19.48 3.37 -14.41
N LYS A 126 19.71 2.66 -15.53
CA LYS A 126 18.69 2.39 -16.56
C LYS A 126 17.49 1.64 -15.97
N THR A 127 17.67 0.91 -14.88
CA THR A 127 16.59 0.22 -14.16
C THR A 127 15.58 1.17 -13.51
N LEU A 128 15.90 2.47 -13.35
CA LEU A 128 14.93 3.50 -12.96
C LEU A 128 13.73 3.56 -13.91
N LEU A 129 13.98 3.34 -15.21
CA LEU A 129 12.92 3.36 -16.22
C LEU A 129 11.93 2.20 -16.02
N LEU A 130 12.39 1.05 -15.55
CA LEU A 130 11.52 -0.10 -15.25
C LEU A 130 10.60 0.20 -14.07
N GLY A 131 11.12 0.89 -13.04
CA GLY A 131 10.29 1.40 -11.94
C GLY A 131 9.29 2.46 -12.39
N ALA A 132 9.66 3.32 -13.34
CA ALA A 132 8.76 4.31 -13.93
C ALA A 132 7.64 3.66 -14.76
N ALA A 133 7.94 2.64 -15.56
CA ALA A 133 6.94 1.91 -16.33
C ALA A 133 5.93 1.17 -15.44
N ALA A 134 6.34 0.68 -14.28
CA ALA A 134 5.42 0.05 -13.35
C ALA A 134 4.33 1.01 -12.85
N GLN A 135 4.60 2.33 -12.85
CA GLN A 135 3.63 3.36 -12.45
C GLN A 135 2.49 3.58 -13.45
N PHE A 136 2.54 2.99 -14.64
CA PHE A 136 1.38 3.00 -15.55
C PHE A 136 0.13 2.37 -14.92
N GLY A 137 0.31 1.44 -13.96
CA GLY A 137 -0.80 0.92 -13.17
C GLY A 137 -1.56 2.02 -12.43
N ILE A 138 -0.87 3.04 -11.92
CA ILE A 138 -1.49 4.17 -11.20
C ILE A 138 -2.43 4.94 -12.12
N PHE A 139 -1.92 5.33 -13.30
CA PHE A 139 -2.71 6.10 -14.26
C PHE A 139 -3.85 5.27 -14.83
N PHE A 140 -3.65 3.97 -15.06
CA PHE A 140 -4.74 3.09 -15.47
C PHE A 140 -5.87 3.05 -14.44
N ALA A 141 -5.56 2.88 -13.14
CA ALA A 141 -6.57 2.93 -12.09
C ALA A 141 -7.25 4.30 -12.05
N LEU A 142 -6.50 5.40 -12.15
CA LEU A 142 -7.08 6.75 -12.17
C LEU A 142 -8.09 6.92 -13.31
N PHE A 143 -7.69 6.62 -14.56
CA PHE A 143 -8.59 6.72 -15.70
C PHE A 143 -9.75 5.72 -15.61
N GLY A 144 -9.47 4.51 -15.12
CA GLY A 144 -10.48 3.49 -14.89
C GLY A 144 -11.56 3.95 -13.91
N THR A 145 -11.19 4.63 -12.82
CA THR A 145 -12.16 5.21 -11.87
C THR A 145 -13.03 6.26 -12.55
N VAL A 146 -12.42 7.18 -13.30
CA VAL A 146 -13.17 8.24 -14.01
C VAL A 146 -14.14 7.64 -15.04
N LEU A 147 -13.76 6.53 -15.71
CA LEU A 147 -14.63 5.84 -16.64
C LEU A 147 -15.75 5.06 -15.93
N LEU A 148 -15.45 4.42 -14.80
CA LEU A 148 -16.44 3.69 -14.00
C LEU A 148 -17.51 4.64 -13.43
N GLU A 149 -17.17 5.88 -13.07
CA GLU A 149 -18.14 6.91 -12.64
C GLU A 149 -19.21 7.20 -13.71
N ARG A 150 -18.88 7.00 -15.00
CA ARG A 150 -19.84 7.25 -16.09
C ARG A 150 -20.86 6.13 -16.26
N ILE A 151 -20.68 4.99 -15.60
CA ILE A 151 -21.58 3.84 -15.73
C ILE A 151 -22.77 4.05 -14.79
N PRO A 152 -24.03 4.00 -15.29
CA PRO A 152 -25.20 4.13 -14.43
C PRO A 152 -25.21 3.05 -13.33
N GLY A 153 -25.29 3.49 -12.07
CA GLY A 153 -25.29 2.60 -10.89
C GLY A 153 -23.95 2.49 -10.15
N PHE A 154 -22.87 3.06 -10.70
CA PHE A 154 -21.61 3.27 -9.98
C PHE A 154 -21.41 4.77 -9.76
N SER A 155 -21.40 5.21 -8.50
CA SER A 155 -20.91 6.53 -8.15
C SER A 155 -19.92 6.47 -6.98
N PHE A 156 -18.79 7.11 -7.22
CA PHE A 156 -17.69 7.37 -6.30
C PHE A 156 -17.78 8.80 -5.73
N VAL A 157 -18.76 9.60 -6.17
CA VAL A 157 -18.95 10.98 -5.71
C VAL A 157 -20.22 11.10 -4.88
N THR A 158 -21.23 10.30 -5.17
CA THR A 158 -22.53 10.33 -4.48
C THR A 158 -22.87 8.93 -3.97
N ALA A 159 -23.21 8.81 -2.69
CA ALA A 159 -23.68 7.56 -2.13
C ALA A 159 -25.10 7.22 -2.65
N PRO A 160 -25.53 5.96 -2.52
CA PRO A 160 -26.87 5.53 -2.95
C PRO A 160 -28.04 6.28 -2.28
N ASP A 161 -27.80 6.88 -1.12
CA ASP A 161 -28.76 7.69 -0.36
C ASP A 161 -28.76 9.18 -0.78
N GLY A 162 -27.96 9.56 -1.78
CA GLY A 162 -27.84 10.93 -2.27
C GLY A 162 -26.83 11.79 -1.50
N THR A 163 -26.12 11.25 -0.50
CA THR A 163 -25.09 12.00 0.22
C THR A 163 -23.82 12.15 -0.63
N ALA A 164 -23.19 13.33 -0.58
CA ALA A 164 -21.92 13.55 -1.27
C ALA A 164 -20.78 12.82 -0.52
N LEU A 165 -20.15 11.84 -1.16
CA LEU A 165 -19.02 11.06 -0.65
C LEU A 165 -17.67 11.77 -0.89
N ALA A 166 -17.59 12.58 -1.94
CA ALA A 166 -16.41 13.35 -2.29
C ALA A 166 -16.79 14.62 -3.05
N ASP A 167 -15.97 15.65 -2.94
CA ASP A 167 -16.19 16.92 -3.64
C ASP A 167 -15.93 16.80 -5.14
N SER A 168 -15.07 15.87 -5.56
CA SER A 168 -14.64 15.73 -6.95
C SER A 168 -14.19 14.31 -7.28
N ILE A 169 -14.66 13.79 -8.42
CA ILE A 169 -14.26 12.47 -8.93
C ILE A 169 -12.75 12.36 -9.09
N LEU A 170 -12.06 13.48 -9.41
CA LEU A 170 -10.63 13.46 -9.63
C LEU A 170 -9.84 13.21 -8.33
N HIS A 171 -10.37 13.65 -7.19
CA HIS A 171 -9.79 13.38 -5.87
C HIS A 171 -9.87 11.89 -5.51
N VAL A 172 -11.03 11.28 -5.79
CA VAL A 172 -11.25 9.85 -5.56
C VAL A 172 -10.43 9.02 -6.54
N ALA A 173 -10.44 9.38 -7.83
CA ALA A 173 -9.64 8.72 -8.86
C ALA A 173 -8.13 8.84 -8.62
N GLY A 174 -7.66 9.99 -8.13
CA GLY A 174 -6.27 10.17 -7.72
C GLY A 174 -5.89 9.23 -6.57
N SER A 175 -6.77 9.07 -5.59
CA SER A 175 -6.56 8.19 -4.44
C SER A 175 -6.58 6.70 -4.82
N ILE A 176 -7.60 6.27 -5.58
CA ILE A 176 -7.72 4.89 -6.08
C ILE A 176 -6.58 4.57 -7.05
N GLY A 177 -6.18 5.55 -7.86
CA GLY A 177 -5.04 5.50 -8.77
C GLY A 177 -3.80 4.95 -8.07
N ILE A 178 -3.41 5.52 -6.93
CA ILE A 178 -2.17 5.14 -6.23
C ILE A 178 -2.10 3.66 -5.84
N ILE A 179 -3.24 2.95 -5.71
CA ILE A 179 -3.24 1.49 -5.47
C ILE A 179 -2.43 0.76 -6.56
N GLY A 180 -2.46 1.25 -7.81
CA GLY A 180 -1.71 0.68 -8.92
C GLY A 180 -0.19 0.71 -8.75
N GLY A 181 0.33 1.55 -7.84
CA GLY A 181 1.74 1.58 -7.46
C GLY A 181 2.14 0.42 -6.55
N ALA A 182 1.18 -0.30 -5.96
CA ALA A 182 1.39 -1.39 -5.00
C ALA A 182 2.23 -0.99 -3.77
N ASP A 183 2.11 0.28 -3.38
CA ASP A 183 2.81 0.88 -2.26
C ASP A 183 1.79 1.33 -1.19
N GLY A 184 1.53 0.45 -0.23
CA GLY A 184 0.56 0.67 0.85
C GLY A 184 0.74 2.00 1.58
N PRO A 185 1.94 2.31 2.11
CA PRO A 185 2.13 3.58 2.81
C PRO A 185 1.96 4.81 1.91
N THR A 186 2.39 4.78 0.64
CA THR A 186 2.12 5.89 -0.30
C THR A 186 0.63 6.05 -0.59
N ALA A 187 -0.10 4.94 -0.75
CA ALA A 187 -1.55 4.94 -0.96
C ALA A 187 -2.30 5.56 0.21
N ILE A 188 -1.95 5.18 1.45
CA ILE A 188 -2.52 5.76 2.66
C ILE A 188 -2.21 7.26 2.72
N PHE A 189 -0.94 7.65 2.55
CA PHE A 189 -0.50 9.03 2.71
C PHE A 189 -1.19 9.98 1.71
N THR A 190 -1.34 9.52 0.48
CA THR A 190 -1.99 10.29 -0.60
C THR A 190 -3.49 10.37 -0.39
N THR A 191 -4.12 9.26 -0.06
CA THR A 191 -5.58 9.20 0.16
C THR A 191 -6.02 10.02 1.36
N ALA A 192 -5.21 10.06 2.43
CA ALA A 192 -5.49 10.89 3.61
C ALA A 192 -5.52 12.39 3.29
N ARG A 193 -4.95 12.82 2.15
CA ARG A 193 -4.94 14.21 1.67
C ARG A 193 -5.93 14.48 0.55
N LEU A 194 -6.14 13.50 -0.34
CA LEU A 194 -7.01 13.68 -1.50
C LEU A 194 -8.45 13.24 -1.22
N ALA A 195 -8.68 12.08 -0.62
CA ALA A 195 -10.02 11.54 -0.39
C ALA A 195 -10.09 10.76 0.94
N PRO A 196 -10.12 11.45 2.11
CA PRO A 196 -10.08 10.82 3.43
C PRO A 196 -11.18 9.77 3.66
N ASN A 197 -12.37 10.00 3.08
CA ASN A 197 -13.51 9.07 3.17
C ASN A 197 -13.22 7.70 2.54
N TYR A 198 -12.31 7.65 1.57
CA TYR A 198 -11.89 6.43 0.88
C TYR A 198 -10.66 5.77 1.50
N LEU A 199 -10.09 6.35 2.57
CA LEU A 199 -8.85 5.87 3.19
C LEU A 199 -8.96 4.42 3.67
N GLY A 200 -10.11 4.04 4.23
CA GLY A 200 -10.35 2.68 4.69
C GLY A 200 -10.32 1.66 3.55
N PRO A 201 -11.26 1.74 2.59
CA PRO A 201 -11.30 0.85 1.43
C PRO A 201 -9.97 0.78 0.66
N ILE A 202 -9.31 1.92 0.44
CA ILE A 202 -8.04 1.99 -0.29
C ILE A 202 -6.90 1.35 0.50
N ALA A 203 -6.81 1.59 1.81
CA ALA A 203 -5.79 0.96 2.64
C ALA A 203 -5.93 -0.57 2.64
N VAL A 204 -7.15 -1.08 2.78
CA VAL A 204 -7.41 -2.52 2.73
C VAL A 204 -7.03 -3.09 1.37
N ALA A 205 -7.44 -2.43 0.28
CA ALA A 205 -7.08 -2.84 -1.08
C ALA A 205 -5.56 -2.88 -1.30
N ALA A 206 -4.85 -1.80 -0.96
CA ALA A 206 -3.41 -1.67 -1.20
C ALA A 206 -2.60 -2.76 -0.48
N TYR A 207 -2.85 -2.98 0.82
CA TYR A 207 -2.13 -4.01 1.59
C TYR A 207 -2.56 -5.44 1.22
N SER A 208 -3.83 -5.65 0.83
CA SER A 208 -4.29 -6.96 0.35
C SER A 208 -3.59 -7.35 -0.96
N TYR A 209 -3.46 -6.43 -1.92
CA TYR A 209 -2.78 -6.73 -3.18
C TYR A 209 -1.28 -6.90 -3.02
N MET A 210 -0.65 -6.14 -2.13
CA MET A 210 0.76 -6.33 -1.80
C MET A 210 1.01 -7.76 -1.29
N ALA A 211 0.12 -8.32 -0.46
CA ALA A 211 0.22 -9.71 -0.01
C ALA A 211 -0.01 -10.75 -1.12
N LEU A 212 -0.74 -10.39 -2.17
CA LEU A 212 -1.09 -11.26 -3.31
C LEU A 212 -0.10 -11.18 -4.48
N VAL A 213 0.96 -10.36 -4.39
CA VAL A 213 2.03 -10.25 -5.40
C VAL A 213 2.55 -11.62 -5.90
N PRO A 214 2.83 -12.64 -5.04
CA PRO A 214 3.32 -13.95 -5.50
C PRO A 214 2.30 -14.78 -6.25
N ILE A 215 1.02 -14.43 -6.16
CA ILE A 215 -0.05 -15.09 -6.92
C ILE A 215 -0.26 -14.35 -8.24
N ILE A 216 -0.25 -13.02 -8.22
CA ILE A 216 -0.61 -12.20 -9.38
C ILE A 216 0.55 -12.08 -10.38
N GLN A 217 1.78 -11.85 -9.92
CA GLN A 217 2.90 -11.60 -10.83
C GLN A 217 3.35 -12.82 -11.67
N PRO A 218 3.51 -14.04 -11.11
CA PRO A 218 4.07 -15.15 -11.88
C PRO A 218 3.25 -15.56 -13.12
N PRO A 219 1.90 -15.60 -13.09
CA PRO A 219 1.10 -15.83 -14.30
C PRO A 219 1.38 -14.81 -15.40
N ILE A 220 1.48 -13.52 -15.07
CA ILE A 220 1.76 -12.44 -16.02
C ILE A 220 3.16 -12.58 -16.60
N MET A 221 4.16 -12.81 -15.74
CA MET A 221 5.53 -13.08 -16.17
C MET A 221 5.57 -14.24 -17.18
N LYS A 222 4.88 -15.35 -16.88
CA LYS A 222 4.83 -16.54 -17.74
C LYS A 222 4.04 -16.32 -19.04
N ALA A 223 3.01 -15.48 -19.02
CA ALA A 223 2.20 -15.16 -20.19
C ALA A 223 2.89 -14.20 -21.17
N LEU A 224 3.61 -13.19 -20.66
CA LEU A 224 4.21 -12.14 -21.49
C LEU A 224 5.66 -12.43 -21.90
N THR A 225 6.36 -13.35 -21.23
CA THR A 225 7.77 -13.68 -21.53
C THR A 225 7.93 -15.08 -22.10
N THR A 226 8.95 -15.28 -22.92
CA THR A 226 9.37 -16.60 -23.43
C THR A 226 10.38 -17.25 -22.49
N LYS A 227 10.54 -18.58 -22.58
CA LYS A 227 11.58 -19.28 -21.81
C LYS A 227 12.99 -18.75 -22.11
N ALA A 228 13.30 -18.46 -23.38
CA ALA A 228 14.60 -17.92 -23.77
C ALA A 228 14.91 -16.58 -23.09
N GLU A 229 13.92 -15.69 -23.00
CA GLU A 229 14.05 -14.41 -22.30
C GLU A 229 14.27 -14.58 -20.78
N ARG A 230 13.57 -15.54 -20.15
CA ARG A 230 13.70 -15.82 -18.71
C ARG A 230 15.07 -16.41 -18.34
N GLN A 231 15.73 -17.05 -19.30
CA GLN A 231 17.07 -17.65 -19.13
C GLN A 231 18.22 -16.65 -19.28
N ILE A 232 17.95 -15.39 -19.62
CA ILE A 232 18.98 -14.35 -19.73
C ILE A 232 19.68 -14.20 -18.38
N LYS A 233 20.99 -14.45 -18.38
CA LYS A 233 21.86 -14.26 -17.22
C LYS A 233 22.24 -12.79 -17.13
N MET A 234 22.12 -12.23 -15.93
CA MET A 234 22.51 -10.85 -15.70
C MET A 234 24.01 -10.77 -15.41
N GLU A 235 24.67 -9.78 -16.02
CA GLU A 235 26.07 -9.45 -15.75
C GLU A 235 26.23 -8.92 -14.32
N GLN A 236 27.41 -9.13 -13.73
CA GLN A 236 27.71 -8.63 -12.40
C GLN A 236 27.65 -7.10 -12.37
N LEU A 237 26.96 -6.57 -11.36
CA LEU A 237 26.81 -5.13 -11.17
C LEU A 237 28.17 -4.46 -10.90
N ARG A 238 28.33 -3.22 -11.39
CA ARG A 238 29.51 -2.41 -11.07
C ARG A 238 29.63 -2.20 -9.56
N HIS A 239 30.86 -2.03 -9.09
CA HIS A 239 31.08 -1.61 -7.71
C HIS A 239 30.61 -0.16 -7.53
N VAL A 240 29.80 0.07 -6.49
CA VAL A 240 29.29 1.40 -6.12
C VAL A 240 30.06 1.88 -4.92
N SER A 241 30.70 3.05 -5.06
CA SER A 241 31.51 3.63 -3.98
C SER A 241 30.65 4.05 -2.79
N LYS A 242 31.23 4.05 -1.59
CA LYS A 242 30.52 4.52 -0.38
C LYS A 242 30.09 5.99 -0.49
N VAL A 243 30.93 6.82 -1.13
CA VAL A 243 30.62 8.23 -1.36
C VAL A 243 29.38 8.37 -2.25
N GLU A 244 29.28 7.56 -3.31
CA GLU A 244 28.12 7.56 -4.20
C GLU A 244 26.84 7.17 -3.46
N LYS A 245 26.89 6.15 -2.59
CA LYS A 245 25.74 5.74 -1.76
C LYS A 245 25.29 6.82 -0.78
N ILE A 246 26.21 7.59 -0.19
CA ILE A 246 25.89 8.67 0.75
C ILE A 246 25.36 9.93 0.04
N ILE A 247 25.92 10.27 -1.12
CA ILE A 247 25.48 11.45 -1.89
C ILE A 247 24.11 11.21 -2.52
N PHE A 248 23.81 9.99 -2.96
CA PHE A 248 22.54 9.64 -3.59
C PHE A 248 21.29 10.13 -2.85
N PRO A 249 21.06 9.83 -1.55
CA PRO A 249 19.87 10.28 -0.85
C PRO A 249 19.78 11.80 -0.74
N ILE A 250 20.91 12.50 -0.63
CA ILE A 250 20.95 13.97 -0.60
C ILE A 250 20.54 14.54 -1.95
N VAL A 251 21.07 14.00 -3.05
CA VAL A 251 20.73 14.42 -4.41
C VAL A 251 19.24 14.19 -4.69
N VAL A 252 18.72 13.00 -4.37
CA VAL A 252 17.30 12.69 -4.56
C VAL A 252 16.41 13.63 -3.74
N LEU A 253 16.78 13.92 -2.49
CA LEU A 253 16.05 14.85 -1.64
C LEU A 253 16.05 16.28 -2.22
N VAL A 254 17.21 16.79 -2.66
CA VAL A 254 17.32 18.12 -3.29
C VAL A 254 16.48 18.18 -4.56
N LEU A 255 16.53 17.15 -5.41
CA LEU A 255 15.70 17.09 -6.61
C LEU A 255 14.21 17.10 -6.27
N CYS A 256 13.77 16.36 -5.25
CA CYS A 256 12.38 16.40 -4.80
C CYS A 256 11.98 17.78 -4.25
N ILE A 257 12.84 18.43 -3.47
CA ILE A 257 12.57 19.78 -2.95
C ILE A 257 12.43 20.80 -4.09
N LEU A 258 13.26 20.71 -5.13
CA LEU A 258 13.26 21.66 -6.24
C LEU A 258 12.14 21.40 -7.27
N LEU A 259 11.87 20.12 -7.56
CA LEU A 259 10.95 19.75 -8.66
C LEU A 259 9.55 19.37 -8.18
N LEU A 260 9.43 18.74 -7.01
CA LEU A 260 8.16 18.20 -6.52
C LEU A 260 8.05 18.23 -4.98
N PRO A 261 7.88 19.42 -4.37
CA PRO A 261 7.83 19.58 -2.92
C PRO A 261 6.78 18.69 -2.22
N SER A 262 5.65 18.42 -2.88
CA SER A 262 4.56 17.57 -2.37
C SER A 262 4.97 16.12 -2.10
N ALA A 263 5.99 15.58 -2.79
CA ALA A 263 6.54 14.24 -2.55
C ALA A 263 7.58 14.20 -1.41
N THR A 264 8.06 15.37 -0.97
CA THR A 264 9.18 15.49 -0.01
C THR A 264 8.94 14.77 1.30
N PRO A 265 7.73 14.73 1.91
CA PRO A 265 7.54 13.96 3.14
C PRO A 265 7.85 12.46 2.96
N LEU A 266 7.37 11.84 1.87
CA LEU A 266 7.59 10.42 1.60
C LEU A 266 9.05 10.12 1.22
N ILE A 267 9.56 10.83 0.21
CA ILE A 267 10.94 10.64 -0.25
C ILE A 267 11.94 11.06 0.82
N GLY A 268 11.68 12.13 1.55
CA GLY A 268 12.52 12.62 2.63
C GLY A 268 12.67 11.60 3.75
N MET A 269 11.58 10.96 4.19
CA MET A 269 11.66 9.91 5.20
C MET A 269 12.36 8.66 4.66
N LEU A 270 12.13 8.28 3.39
CA LEU A 270 12.87 7.20 2.72
C LEU A 270 14.37 7.46 2.70
N MET A 271 14.78 8.65 2.27
CA MET A 271 16.17 9.05 2.14
C MET A 271 16.82 9.25 3.50
N PHE A 272 16.07 9.70 4.51
CA PHE A 272 16.55 9.75 5.90
C PHE A 272 16.89 8.35 6.41
N GLY A 273 16.00 7.37 6.19
CA GLY A 273 16.27 5.96 6.49
C GLY A 273 17.53 5.44 5.78
N ASN A 274 17.68 5.76 4.49
CA ASN A 274 18.87 5.41 3.71
C ASN A 274 20.15 6.02 4.32
N ILE A 275 20.15 7.30 4.66
CA ILE A 275 21.31 7.97 5.30
C ILE A 275 21.67 7.32 6.63
N LEU A 276 20.68 6.92 7.45
CA LEU A 276 20.96 6.21 8.70
C LEU A 276 21.73 4.91 8.47
N LYS A 277 21.45 4.21 7.36
CA LYS A 277 22.16 3.00 6.95
C LYS A 277 23.53 3.29 6.35
N GLU A 278 23.63 4.22 5.41
CA GLU A 278 24.85 4.43 4.62
C GLU A 278 25.91 5.29 5.35
N SER A 279 25.51 6.08 6.36
CA SER A 279 26.44 6.90 7.14
C SER A 279 27.42 6.09 7.99
N LEU A 280 27.06 4.85 8.38
CA LEU A 280 27.82 3.95 9.28
C LEU A 280 28.23 4.54 10.63
N VAL A 281 27.69 5.70 11.03
CA VAL A 281 27.89 6.31 12.36
C VAL A 281 26.63 6.20 13.23
N THR A 282 25.52 5.76 12.64
CA THR A 282 24.21 5.66 13.26
C THR A 282 23.66 4.23 13.28
N ASP A 283 24.53 3.21 13.41
CA ASP A 283 24.15 1.79 13.37
C ASP A 283 23.01 1.45 14.33
N ARG A 284 23.01 2.03 15.54
CA ARG A 284 21.94 1.85 16.53
C ARG A 284 20.61 2.39 16.00
N LEU A 285 20.59 3.59 15.43
CA LEU A 285 19.38 4.21 14.90
C LEU A 285 18.88 3.45 13.66
N SER A 286 19.78 3.09 12.74
CA SER A 286 19.44 2.29 11.55
C SER A 286 18.82 0.94 11.93
N THR A 287 19.46 0.23 12.88
CA THR A 287 18.97 -1.06 13.38
C THR A 287 17.62 -0.93 14.08
N THR A 288 17.41 0.12 14.89
CA THR A 288 16.12 0.39 15.51
C THR A 288 15.04 0.71 14.48
N ALA A 289 15.35 1.55 13.48
CA ALA A 289 14.43 1.96 12.43
C ALA A 289 13.95 0.76 11.57
N GLN A 290 14.87 -0.10 11.13
CA GLN A 290 14.53 -1.25 10.29
C GLN A 290 13.88 -2.42 11.03
N ASN A 291 14.12 -2.54 12.35
CA ASN A 291 13.59 -3.64 13.16
C ASN A 291 12.50 -3.15 14.13
N ALA A 292 12.88 -2.81 15.35
CA ALA A 292 11.95 -2.59 16.46
C ALA A 292 10.87 -1.56 16.13
N LEU A 293 11.25 -0.39 15.60
CA LEU A 293 10.31 0.65 15.25
C LEU A 293 9.38 0.22 14.10
N MET A 294 9.94 -0.34 13.02
CA MET A 294 9.17 -0.87 11.89
C MET A 294 8.14 -1.91 12.37
N ASN A 295 8.55 -2.85 13.20
CA ASN A 295 7.68 -3.90 13.72
C ASN A 295 6.57 -3.33 14.62
N THR A 296 6.90 -2.39 15.51
CA THR A 296 5.91 -1.72 16.36
C THR A 296 4.87 -0.96 15.53
N VAL A 297 5.32 -0.18 14.54
CA VAL A 297 4.42 0.56 13.63
C VAL A 297 3.60 -0.40 12.78
N THR A 298 4.19 -1.49 12.28
CA THR A 298 3.49 -2.49 11.47
C THR A 298 2.35 -3.16 12.23
N ILE A 299 2.54 -3.48 13.52
CA ILE A 299 1.47 -4.04 14.37
C ILE A 299 0.32 -3.04 14.51
N MET A 300 0.63 -1.80 14.89
CA MET A 300 -0.39 -0.75 15.08
C MET A 300 -1.12 -0.42 13.77
N LEU A 301 -0.37 -0.31 12.67
CA LEU A 301 -0.91 -0.04 11.34
C LEU A 301 -1.80 -1.19 10.87
N GLY A 302 -1.38 -2.43 11.01
CA GLY A 302 -2.17 -3.58 10.57
C GLY A 302 -3.50 -3.70 11.32
N LEU A 303 -3.49 -3.52 12.65
CA LEU A 303 -4.73 -3.44 13.43
C LEU A 303 -5.62 -2.29 12.97
N ALA A 304 -5.04 -1.10 12.76
CA ALA A 304 -5.77 0.07 12.30
C ALA A 304 -6.36 -0.11 10.89
N VAL A 305 -5.65 -0.73 9.95
CA VAL A 305 -6.20 -1.08 8.62
C VAL A 305 -7.34 -2.09 8.78
N GLY A 306 -7.19 -3.10 9.64
CA GLY A 306 -8.25 -4.05 9.97
C GLY A 306 -9.52 -3.39 10.52
N SER A 307 -9.40 -2.25 11.21
CA SER A 307 -10.58 -1.50 11.68
C SER A 307 -11.47 -0.92 10.61
N LYS A 308 -10.93 -0.76 9.40
CA LYS A 308 -11.70 -0.29 8.25
C LYS A 308 -12.36 -1.43 7.47
N MET A 309 -12.26 -2.65 7.97
CA MET A 309 -12.97 -3.83 7.46
C MET A 309 -14.27 -4.09 8.23
N SER A 310 -14.94 -3.05 8.73
CA SER A 310 -16.29 -3.17 9.28
C SER A 310 -17.31 -3.45 8.17
N ALA A 311 -18.38 -4.16 8.48
CA ALA A 311 -19.34 -4.65 7.48
C ALA A 311 -20.01 -3.51 6.67
N ASP A 312 -20.32 -2.41 7.33
CA ASP A 312 -20.93 -1.20 6.76
C ASP A 312 -20.02 -0.47 5.77
N VAL A 313 -18.70 -0.49 5.98
CA VAL A 313 -17.71 0.18 5.13
C VAL A 313 -17.20 -0.75 4.02
N PHE A 314 -16.97 -2.02 4.35
CA PHE A 314 -16.30 -2.96 3.44
C PHE A 314 -17.25 -3.60 2.43
N LEU A 315 -18.48 -3.97 2.84
CA LEU A 315 -19.46 -4.63 1.96
C LEU A 315 -20.25 -3.61 1.12
N ASN A 316 -19.54 -2.67 0.50
CA ASN A 316 -20.09 -1.64 -0.37
C ASN A 316 -19.65 -1.89 -1.82
N LEU A 317 -20.56 -1.67 -2.78
CA LEU A 317 -20.29 -1.78 -4.21
C LEU A 317 -19.09 -0.93 -4.65
N THR A 318 -18.94 0.26 -4.07
CA THR A 318 -17.82 1.17 -4.35
C THR A 318 -16.50 0.55 -3.88
N THR A 319 -16.47 -0.06 -2.69
CA THR A 319 -15.29 -0.78 -2.17
C THR A 319 -14.93 -1.97 -3.04
N LEU A 320 -15.91 -2.73 -3.53
CA LEU A 320 -15.69 -3.83 -4.49
C LEU A 320 -15.12 -3.32 -5.82
N GLY A 321 -15.58 -2.17 -6.31
CA GLY A 321 -15.03 -1.50 -7.49
C GLY A 321 -13.56 -1.11 -7.31
N ILE A 322 -13.21 -0.55 -6.15
CA ILE A 322 -11.83 -0.19 -5.79
C ILE A 322 -10.94 -1.43 -5.80
N LEU A 323 -11.43 -2.53 -5.20
CA LEU A 323 -10.71 -3.79 -5.17
C LEU A 323 -10.48 -4.33 -6.60
N ALA A 324 -11.53 -4.49 -7.39
CA ALA A 324 -11.41 -4.99 -8.75
C ALA A 324 -10.45 -4.14 -9.60
N LEU A 325 -10.55 -2.82 -9.51
CA LEU A 325 -9.71 -1.90 -10.26
C LEU A 325 -8.25 -1.95 -9.80
N GLY A 326 -8.01 -2.01 -8.49
CA GLY A 326 -6.67 -2.14 -7.92
C GLY A 326 -5.97 -3.42 -8.37
N LEU A 327 -6.70 -4.54 -8.44
CA LEU A 327 -6.17 -5.80 -8.96
C LEU A 327 -5.74 -5.65 -10.43
N VAL A 328 -6.60 -5.08 -11.28
CA VAL A 328 -6.30 -4.89 -12.71
C VAL A 328 -5.13 -3.91 -12.90
N ALA A 329 -5.09 -2.83 -12.12
CA ALA A 329 -4.01 -1.86 -12.14
C ALA A 329 -2.66 -2.50 -11.80
N PHE A 330 -2.63 -3.38 -10.79
CA PHE A 330 -1.44 -4.15 -10.45
C PHE A 330 -0.99 -5.07 -11.60
N MET A 331 -1.95 -5.75 -12.26
CA MET A 331 -1.65 -6.60 -13.41
C MET A 331 -1.05 -5.79 -14.57
N ILE A 332 -1.57 -4.59 -14.81
CA ILE A 332 -1.07 -3.69 -15.86
C ILE A 332 0.30 -3.13 -15.50
N GLY A 333 0.53 -2.69 -14.26
CA GLY A 333 1.84 -2.22 -13.81
C GLY A 333 2.92 -3.30 -13.99
N THR A 334 2.62 -4.54 -13.59
CA THR A 334 3.50 -5.70 -13.81
C THR A 334 3.77 -5.93 -15.30
N SER A 335 2.71 -5.88 -16.12
CA SER A 335 2.81 -6.09 -17.58
C SER A 335 3.66 -5.01 -18.24
N MET A 336 3.45 -3.74 -17.90
CA MET A 336 4.19 -2.61 -18.44
C MET A 336 5.68 -2.64 -18.07
N GLY A 337 6.01 -3.05 -16.83
CA GLY A 337 7.40 -3.27 -16.44
C GLY A 337 8.09 -4.35 -17.28
N VAL A 338 7.42 -5.49 -17.52
CA VAL A 338 7.93 -6.57 -18.39
C VAL A 338 8.07 -6.11 -19.84
N LEU A 339 7.07 -5.42 -20.37
CA LEU A 339 7.07 -4.92 -21.75
C LEU A 339 8.16 -3.88 -21.97
N LEU A 340 8.40 -2.99 -21.01
CA LEU A 340 9.51 -2.05 -21.10
C LEU A 340 10.86 -2.78 -21.07
N ALA A 341 11.03 -3.79 -20.22
CA ALA A 341 12.27 -4.59 -20.22
C ALA A 341 12.52 -5.25 -21.59
N LYS A 342 11.47 -5.75 -22.26
CA LYS A 342 11.57 -6.25 -23.63
C LYS A 342 11.93 -5.17 -24.65
N LEU A 343 11.34 -3.97 -24.51
CA LEU A 343 11.67 -2.84 -25.37
C LEU A 343 13.14 -2.43 -25.19
N MET A 344 13.63 -2.41 -23.95
CA MET A 344 15.04 -2.13 -23.65
C MET A 344 15.97 -3.16 -24.31
N ASN A 345 15.59 -4.45 -24.35
CA ASN A 345 16.37 -5.48 -25.05
C ASN A 345 16.41 -5.28 -26.57
N LYS A 346 15.35 -4.70 -27.15
CA LYS A 346 15.31 -4.39 -28.58
C LYS A 346 16.19 -3.18 -28.94
N ILE A 347 16.28 -2.20 -28.03
CA ILE A 347 17.05 -0.96 -28.23
C ILE A 347 18.53 -1.16 -27.89
N SER A 348 18.83 -1.97 -26.88
CA SER A 348 20.20 -2.25 -26.41
C SER A 348 20.47 -3.76 -26.38
N PRO A 349 20.61 -4.40 -27.57
CA PRO A 349 20.83 -5.85 -27.67
C PRO A 349 22.18 -6.29 -27.08
N GLU A 350 23.15 -5.37 -26.95
CA GLU A 350 24.48 -5.63 -26.39
C GLU A 350 24.46 -5.90 -24.87
N HIS A 351 23.48 -5.37 -24.14
CA HIS A 351 23.32 -5.55 -22.69
C HIS A 351 21.88 -5.92 -22.35
N PRO A 352 21.47 -7.17 -22.64
CA PRO A 352 20.09 -7.61 -22.44
C PRO A 352 19.74 -7.66 -20.94
N ILE A 353 18.54 -7.20 -20.62
CA ILE A 353 17.92 -7.27 -19.30
C ILE A 353 16.94 -8.43 -19.28
N ASN A 354 17.03 -9.28 -18.27
CA ASN A 354 16.04 -10.33 -18.07
C ASN A 354 14.65 -9.71 -17.82
N PRO A 355 13.62 -9.96 -18.65
CA PRO A 355 12.31 -9.30 -18.50
C PRO A 355 11.60 -9.58 -17.17
N LEU A 356 11.99 -10.63 -16.42
CA LEU A 356 11.51 -10.88 -15.06
C LEU A 356 11.87 -9.74 -14.10
N ILE A 357 12.98 -9.04 -14.34
CA ILE A 357 13.42 -7.85 -13.60
C ILE A 357 12.45 -6.68 -13.84
N GLY A 358 11.82 -6.61 -15.00
CA GLY A 358 10.80 -5.61 -15.30
C GLY A 358 9.57 -5.73 -14.41
N ALA A 359 9.09 -6.95 -14.15
CA ALA A 359 8.00 -7.19 -13.22
C ALA A 359 8.34 -6.84 -11.77
N ALA A 360 9.63 -6.85 -11.40
CA ALA A 360 10.08 -6.37 -10.10
C ALA A 360 9.99 -4.85 -9.94
N GLY A 361 9.66 -4.09 -10.99
CA GLY A 361 9.45 -2.64 -10.92
C GLY A 361 8.23 -2.21 -10.08
N VAL A 362 7.31 -3.14 -9.81
CA VAL A 362 6.18 -2.90 -8.91
C VAL A 362 6.67 -2.77 -7.47
N SER A 363 6.28 -1.71 -6.76
CA SER A 363 6.86 -1.22 -5.50
C SER A 363 6.67 -2.09 -4.24
N ALA A 364 6.38 -3.38 -4.39
CA ALA A 364 6.25 -4.30 -3.28
C ALA A 364 7.65 -4.72 -2.79
N VAL A 365 8.33 -3.85 -2.03
CA VAL A 365 9.67 -4.11 -1.51
C VAL A 365 9.63 -4.98 -0.25
N PRO A 366 10.50 -6.00 -0.11
CA PRO A 366 11.39 -6.60 -1.12
C PRO A 366 10.73 -7.74 -1.93
N MET A 367 9.42 -7.95 -1.74
CA MET A 367 8.67 -9.11 -2.23
C MET A 367 8.68 -9.28 -3.75
N ALA A 368 8.42 -8.22 -4.54
CA ALA A 368 8.40 -8.31 -6.01
C ALA A 368 9.74 -8.83 -6.57
N ALA A 369 10.86 -8.35 -6.02
CA ALA A 369 12.20 -8.85 -6.36
C ALA A 369 12.41 -10.32 -5.97
N ARG A 370 11.88 -10.76 -4.81
CA ARG A 370 11.92 -12.17 -4.39
C ARG A 370 11.08 -13.06 -5.32
N VAL A 371 9.92 -12.60 -5.77
CA VAL A 371 9.06 -13.33 -6.71
C VAL A 371 9.74 -13.45 -8.07
N ALA A 372 10.30 -12.35 -8.59
CA ALA A 372 11.10 -12.39 -9.82
C ALA A 372 12.27 -13.37 -9.72
N ASN A 373 12.98 -13.38 -8.57
CA ASN A 373 14.05 -14.34 -8.31
C ASN A 373 13.56 -15.79 -8.26
N LYS A 374 12.43 -16.06 -7.59
CA LYS A 374 11.84 -17.40 -7.54
C LYS A 374 11.49 -17.91 -8.95
N VAL A 375 10.82 -17.09 -9.75
CA VAL A 375 10.46 -17.46 -11.14
C VAL A 375 11.71 -17.60 -12.01
N GLY A 376 12.75 -16.79 -11.79
CA GLY A 376 14.04 -16.94 -12.44
C GLY A 376 14.72 -18.28 -12.13
N LEU A 377 14.71 -18.70 -10.85
CA LEU A 377 15.28 -19.97 -10.41
C LEU A 377 14.48 -21.20 -10.86
N GLU A 378 13.15 -21.07 -10.99
CA GLU A 378 12.29 -22.12 -11.58
C GLU A 378 12.70 -22.44 -13.03
N GLU A 379 13.16 -21.43 -13.77
CA GLU A 379 13.60 -21.59 -15.15
C GLU A 379 15.09 -21.98 -15.19
N ASN A 380 15.95 -21.29 -14.45
CA ASN A 380 17.39 -21.53 -14.41
C ASN A 380 17.91 -21.55 -12.97
N PRO A 381 18.27 -22.72 -12.41
CA PRO A 381 18.75 -22.84 -11.03
C PRO A 381 20.03 -22.04 -10.72
N ASN A 382 20.79 -21.64 -11.74
CA ASN A 382 22.02 -20.86 -11.59
C ASN A 382 21.83 -19.35 -11.84
N ASN A 383 20.60 -18.89 -12.08
CA ASN A 383 20.31 -17.49 -12.41
C ASN A 383 19.68 -16.75 -11.22
N TYR A 384 20.52 -16.16 -10.38
CA TYR A 384 20.09 -15.38 -9.22
C TYR A 384 19.77 -13.95 -9.63
N LEU A 385 18.48 -13.61 -9.63
CA LEU A 385 18.01 -12.29 -10.06
C LEU A 385 17.80 -11.31 -8.91
N LEU A 386 17.77 -11.77 -7.65
CA LEU A 386 17.36 -10.94 -6.50
C LEU A 386 18.13 -9.61 -6.45
N MET A 387 19.45 -9.65 -6.52
CA MET A 387 20.28 -8.43 -6.45
C MET A 387 19.98 -7.47 -7.61
N HIS A 388 19.75 -7.98 -8.83
CA HIS A 388 19.42 -7.15 -9.99
C HIS A 388 17.98 -6.61 -9.96
N ALA A 389 17.05 -7.43 -9.46
CA ALA A 389 15.63 -7.12 -9.36
C ALA A 389 15.33 -6.10 -8.24
N MET A 390 16.23 -5.95 -7.26
CA MET A 390 16.11 -4.90 -6.25
C MET A 390 16.22 -3.49 -6.84
N GLY A 391 17.00 -3.28 -7.92
CA GLY A 391 17.11 -1.97 -8.57
C GLY A 391 15.74 -1.41 -9.00
N PRO A 392 15.02 -2.09 -9.92
CA PRO A 392 13.67 -1.69 -10.31
C PRO A 392 12.67 -1.62 -9.17
N ASN A 393 12.75 -2.53 -8.19
CA ASN A 393 11.80 -2.54 -7.07
C ASN A 393 11.91 -1.27 -6.22
N VAL A 394 13.14 -0.85 -5.94
CA VAL A 394 13.43 0.41 -5.25
C VAL A 394 13.07 1.61 -6.13
N ALA A 395 13.34 1.55 -7.42
CA ALA A 395 12.89 2.57 -8.37
C ALA A 395 11.36 2.69 -8.38
N GLY A 396 10.64 1.58 -8.21
CA GLY A 396 9.17 1.54 -8.08
C GLY A 396 8.68 2.32 -6.86
N VAL A 397 9.31 2.15 -5.68
CA VAL A 397 8.97 2.92 -4.48
C VAL A 397 9.19 4.42 -4.69
N ILE A 398 10.33 4.80 -5.29
CA ILE A 398 10.58 6.21 -5.63
C ILE A 398 9.53 6.70 -6.64
N GLY A 399 9.24 5.92 -7.68
CA GLY A 399 8.28 6.23 -8.71
C GLY A 399 6.86 6.43 -8.18
N SER A 400 6.41 5.57 -7.27
CA SER A 400 5.11 5.68 -6.59
C SER A 400 5.00 6.96 -5.77
N ALA A 401 6.03 7.28 -4.99
CA ALA A 401 6.06 8.50 -4.19
C ALA A 401 6.11 9.78 -5.07
N VAL A 402 6.82 9.74 -6.20
CA VAL A 402 6.80 10.83 -7.19
C VAL A 402 5.43 10.95 -7.84
N ALA A 403 4.81 9.84 -8.27
CA ALA A 403 3.45 9.85 -8.83
C ALA A 403 2.44 10.42 -7.81
N ALA A 404 2.52 10.01 -6.55
CA ALA A 404 1.75 10.58 -5.45
C ALA A 404 1.95 12.09 -5.30
N GLY A 405 3.20 12.57 -5.32
CA GLY A 405 3.48 14.00 -5.28
C GLY A 405 2.85 14.77 -6.43
N VAL A 406 2.91 14.22 -7.65
CA VAL A 406 2.30 14.84 -8.84
C VAL A 406 0.77 14.87 -8.69
N LEU A 407 0.14 13.77 -8.26
CA LEU A 407 -1.31 13.74 -8.04
C LEU A 407 -1.72 14.74 -6.94
N MET A 408 -1.01 14.80 -5.81
CA MET A 408 -1.29 15.76 -4.75
C MET A 408 -1.12 17.22 -5.19
N ALA A 409 -0.25 17.49 -6.17
CA ALA A 409 -0.06 18.84 -6.70
C ALA A 409 -1.11 19.21 -7.77
N LEU A 410 -1.46 18.28 -8.66
CA LEU A 410 -2.30 18.57 -9.83
C LEU A 410 -3.80 18.35 -9.58
N VAL A 411 -4.17 17.32 -8.81
CA VAL A 411 -5.59 16.95 -8.62
C VAL A 411 -6.41 18.06 -7.97
N PRO A 412 -5.92 18.77 -6.92
CA PRO A 412 -6.66 19.90 -6.35
C PRO A 412 -6.87 21.06 -7.33
N ILE A 413 -5.95 21.25 -8.28
CA ILE A 413 -6.03 22.33 -9.28
C ILE A 413 -7.00 21.96 -10.41
N LEU A 414 -6.93 20.71 -10.87
CA LEU A 414 -7.72 20.24 -12.02
C LEU A 414 -9.13 19.78 -11.64
N GLY A 415 -9.35 19.45 -10.36
CA GLY A 415 -10.59 18.91 -9.85
C GLY A 415 -11.41 19.88 -9.00
N GLY A 416 -10.93 21.12 -8.80
CA GLY A 416 -11.61 22.20 -8.08
C GLY A 416 -12.44 23.11 -8.98
#